data_AF-A0A7X2T060-F1
#
_entry.id   AF-A0A7X2T060-F1
#
_cell.length_a   1.000
_cell.length_b   1.000
_cell.length_c   1.000
_cell.angle_alpha   90.00
_cell.angle_beta   90.00
_cell.angle_gamma   90.00
#
_symmetry.space_group_name_H-M   'P 1'
#
loop_
_entity.id
_entity.type
_entity.pdbx_description
1 polymer ?
#
loop_
_entity_poly.entity_id
_entity_poly.type
_entity_poly.pdbx_seq_one_letter_code
_entity_poly.pdbx_strand_id
1 'polypeptide(L)' 'MSKSKLVYSIHDELKRLNEQIDLKIIIGQSYVREAKAHKSLRAQLSQARRNAWLTRSFGFASFL' A
#
# COMPACT_ATOMS: atom_id res chain seq x y z
N MET A 1 -6.28 10.51 -12.53
CA MET A 1 -6.67 9.74 -11.32
C MET A 1 -6.42 10.59 -10.09
N SER A 2 -7.41 10.75 -9.19
CA SER A 2 -7.21 11.47 -7.92
C SER A 2 -6.34 10.63 -6.97
N LYS A 3 -5.45 11.26 -6.18
CA LYS A 3 -4.60 10.58 -5.18
C LYS A 3 -5.41 9.71 -4.22
N SER A 4 -6.64 10.12 -3.88
CA SER A 4 -7.56 9.35 -3.04
C SER A 4 -8.00 8.04 -3.73
N LYS A 5 -8.34 8.10 -5.02
CA LYS A 5 -8.72 6.90 -5.80
C LYS A 5 -7.57 5.90 -5.89
N LEU A 6 -6.33 6.37 -6.04
CA LEU A 6 -5.14 5.51 -6.07
C LEU A 6 -4.90 4.81 -4.73
N VAL A 7 -5.03 5.51 -3.61
CA VAL A 7 -4.88 4.92 -2.27
C VAL A 7 -5.97 3.88 -2.03
N TYR A 8 -7.21 4.18 -2.43
CA TYR A 8 -8.33 3.26 -2.33
C TYR A 8 -8.11 1.99 -3.16
N SER A 9 -7.68 2.12 -4.43
CA SER A 9 -7.40 0.96 -5.27
C SER A 9 -6.25 0.09 -4.75
N ILE A 10 -5.21 0.72 -4.16
CA ILE A 10 -4.11 -0.03 -3.53
C ILE A 10 -4.63 -0.81 -2.30
N HIS A 11 -5.54 -0.23 -1.52
CA HIS A 11 -6.15 -0.90 -0.38
C HIS A 11 -7.01 -2.11 -0.79
N ASP A 12 -7.82 -1.98 -1.82
CA ASP A 12 -8.64 -3.09 -2.35
C ASP A 12 -7.74 -4.24 -2.87
N GLU A 13 -6.65 -3.90 -3.56
CA GLU A 13 -5.72 -4.90 -4.07
C GLU A 13 -4.97 -5.62 -2.94
N LEU A 14 -4.56 -4.91 -1.89
CA LEU A 14 -3.99 -5.53 -0.68
C LEU A 14 -4.97 -6.51 -0.03
N LYS A 15 -6.27 -6.18 0.01
CA LYS A 15 -7.31 -7.06 0.54
C LYS A 15 -7.45 -8.34 -0.30
N ARG A 16 -7.51 -8.21 -1.64
CA ARG A 16 -7.54 -9.38 -2.54
C ARG A 16 -6.32 -10.28 -2.37
N LEU A 17 -5.13 -9.69 -2.26
CA LEU A 17 -3.90 -10.47 -2.08
C LEU A 17 -3.90 -11.23 -0.75
N ASN A 18 -4.40 -10.65 0.33
CA ASN A 18 -4.55 -11.36 1.59
C ASN A 18 -5.52 -12.53 1.46
N GLU A 19 -6.70 -12.33 0.87
CA GLU A 19 -7.66 -13.42 0.65
C GLU A 19 -7.04 -14.57 -0.18
N GLN A 20 -6.24 -14.25 -1.21
CA GLN A 20 -5.52 -15.25 -1.99
C GLN A 20 -4.44 -15.98 -1.19
N ILE A 21 -3.68 -15.25 -0.37
CA ILE A 21 -2.65 -15.84 0.49
C ILE A 21 -3.30 -16.79 1.51
N ASP A 22 -4.38 -16.37 2.15
CA ASP A 22 -5.10 -17.17 3.14
C ASP A 22 -5.63 -18.47 2.53
N LEU A 23 -6.28 -18.37 1.36
CA LEU A 23 -6.73 -19.55 0.62
C LEU A 23 -5.56 -20.49 0.28
N LYS A 24 -4.44 -19.94 -0.19
CA LYS A 24 -3.25 -20.70 -0.54
C LYS A 24 -2.60 -21.37 0.67
N ILE A 25 -2.60 -20.71 1.84
CA ILE A 25 -2.14 -21.30 3.09
C ILE A 25 -3.01 -22.50 3.47
N ILE A 26 -4.34 -22.34 3.42
CA ILE A 26 -5.30 -23.40 3.77
C ILE A 26 -5.11 -24.64 2.90
N ILE A 27 -4.92 -24.46 1.59
CA ILE A 27 -4.75 -25.58 0.63
C ILE A 27 -3.29 -26.06 0.51
N GLY A 28 -2.35 -25.49 1.28
CA GLY A 28 -0.94 -25.87 1.25
C GLY A 28 -0.19 -25.50 -0.04
N GLN A 29 -0.66 -24.49 -0.77
CA GLN A 29 -0.03 -24.00 -1.99
C GLN A 29 0.94 -22.84 -1.73
N SER A 30 1.96 -22.71 -2.60
CA SER A 30 2.89 -21.58 -2.54
C SER A 30 2.19 -20.25 -2.82
N TYR A 31 2.38 -19.29 -1.92
CA TYR A 31 1.86 -17.92 -1.98
C TYR A 31 2.97 -16.85 -2.14
N VAL A 32 4.18 -17.28 -2.52
CA VAL A 32 5.37 -16.39 -2.61
C VAL A 32 5.15 -15.20 -3.54
N ARG A 33 4.44 -15.43 -4.66
CA ARG A 33 4.16 -14.39 -5.65
C ARG A 33 3.24 -13.32 -5.07
N GLU A 34 2.15 -13.75 -4.44
CA GLU A 34 1.16 -12.88 -3.82
C GLU A 34 1.78 -12.08 -2.66
N ALA A 35 2.62 -12.72 -1.84
CA ALA A 35 3.36 -12.06 -0.77
C ALA A 35 4.33 -10.98 -1.27
N LYS A 36 5.05 -11.23 -2.38
CA LYS A 36 5.92 -10.23 -3.01
C LYS A 36 5.12 -9.02 -3.52
N ALA A 37 3.99 -9.28 -4.20
CA ALA A 37 3.10 -8.23 -4.68
C ALA A 37 2.54 -7.39 -3.50
N HIS A 38 2.07 -8.05 -2.45
CA HIS A 38 1.55 -7.39 -1.25
C HIS A 38 2.62 -6.51 -0.57
N LYS A 39 3.85 -7.00 -0.45
CA LYS A 39 4.98 -6.22 0.09
C LYS A 39 5.28 -4.98 -0.76
N SER A 40 5.25 -5.11 -2.10
CA SER A 40 5.46 -3.99 -3.01
C SER A 40 4.38 -2.91 -2.84
N LEU A 41 3.11 -3.30 -2.80
CA LEU A 41 1.99 -2.37 -2.60
C LEU A 41 2.03 -1.67 -1.24
N ARG A 42 2.40 -2.39 -0.17
CA ARG A 42 2.63 -1.77 1.16
C ARG A 42 3.75 -0.73 1.11
N ALA A 43 4.84 -0.99 0.39
CA ALA A 43 5.93 -0.04 0.24
C ALA A 43 5.48 1.23 -0.51
N GLN A 44 4.69 1.07 -1.58
CA GLN A 44 4.10 2.18 -2.32
C GLN A 44 3.16 3.02 -1.44
N LEU A 45 2.32 2.39 -0.63
CA LEU A 45 1.42 3.08 0.29
C LEU A 45 2.18 3.84 1.39
N SER A 46 3.22 3.21 1.95
CA SER A 46 4.11 3.85 2.94
C SER A 46 4.81 5.09 2.34
N GLN A 47 5.29 4.99 1.10
CA GLN A 47 5.91 6.11 0.41
C GLN A 47 4.92 7.24 0.14
N ALA A 48 3.71 6.92 -0.32
CA ALA A 48 2.65 7.91 -0.55
C ALA A 48 2.29 8.66 0.75
N ARG A 49 2.23 7.96 1.89
CA ARG A 49 1.98 8.57 3.20
C ARG A 49 3.15 9.46 3.66
N ARG A 50 4.40 9.01 3.51
CA ARG A 50 5.59 9.82 3.86
C ARG A 50 5.67 11.10 3.05
N ASN A 51 5.43 11.03 1.74
CA ASN A 51 5.43 12.21 0.88
C ASN A 51 4.36 13.23 1.31
N ALA A 52 3.16 12.77 1.67
CA ALA A 52 2.08 13.63 2.18
C ALA A 52 2.43 14.28 3.53
N TRP A 53 3.13 13.56 4.42
CA TRP A 53 3.61 14.11 5.69
C TRP A 53 4.70 15.17 5.49
N LEU A 54 5.68 14.90 4.63
CA LEU A 54 6.75 15.86 4.31
C LEU A 54 6.17 17.16 3.71
N THR A 55 5.19 17.08 2.80
CA THR A 55 4.55 18.29 2.26
C THR A 55 3.82 19.10 3.32
N ARG A 56 3.26 18.44 4.35
CA ARG A 56 2.57 19.10 5.45
C ARG A 56 3.53 19.77 6.45
N SER A 57 4.71 19.19 6.67
CA SER A 57 5.71 19.72 7.60
C SER A 57 6.48 20.93 7.02
N PHE A 58 6.75 20.95 5.71
CA PHE A 58 7.43 22.09 5.07
C PHE A 58 6.54 23.33 4.88
N GLY A 59 5.21 23.20 4.97
CA GLY A 59 4.29 24.35 4.92
C GLY A 59 4.34 25.27 6.15
N PHE A 60 4.97 24.83 7.25
CA PHE A 60 5.18 25.66 8.45
C PHE A 60 6.51 26.42 8.44
N ALA A 61 7.44 26.06 7.55
CA ALA A 61 8.76 26.69 7.47
C ALA A 61 8.80 27.93 6.55
N SER A 62 7.68 28.28 5.89
CA SER A 62 7.59 29.44 4.99
C SER A 62 7.01 30.71 5.66
N PHE A 63 6.99 30.78 6.99
CA PHE A 63 6.49 31.91 7.78
C PHE A 63 7.52 32.52 8.75
N LEU A 64 8.82 32.30 8.50
CA LEU A 64 9.94 33.02 9.13
C LEU A 64 10.81 33.62 8.02
#